data_AF-A0A674C1G2-F1
#
_entry.id   AF-A0A674C1G2-F1
#
_cell.length_a   1.000
_cell.length_b   1.000
_cell.length_c   1.000
_cell.angle_alpha   90.00
_cell.angle_beta   90.00
_cell.angle_gamma   90.00
#
_symmetry.space_group_name_H-M   'P 1'
#
loop_
_entity.id
_entity.type
_entity.pdbx_description
1 polymer ?
#
loop_
_entity_poly.entity_id
_entity_poly.type
_entity_poly.pdbx_seq_one_letter_code
_entity_poly.pdbx_strand_id
1 'polypeptide(L)' 'MELSTDKILEENLVHSAFNQTLGDKFTFQQDNNLKHKAKSTLELLTKKTVNVPEWPSYSFDLKLLEHLWQDLKMVV' A
#
# COMPACT_ATOMS: atom_id res chain seq x y z
N MET A 1 1.76 -13.47 -15.41
CA MET A 1 2.97 -12.68 -15.12
C MET A 1 2.73 -11.97 -13.80
N GLU A 2 3.36 -12.42 -12.72
CA GLU A 2 3.39 -11.61 -11.49
C GLU A 2 4.14 -10.32 -11.83
N LEU A 3 3.45 -9.19 -11.77
CA LEU A 3 4.11 -7.89 -11.76
C LEU A 3 4.93 -7.82 -10.47
N SER A 4 6.20 -7.41 -10.58
CA SER A 4 7.01 -7.15 -9.39
C SER A 4 6.32 -6.09 -8.52
N THR A 5 6.17 -6.36 -7.22
CA THR A 5 5.57 -5.43 -6.23
C THR A 5 6.18 -4.03 -6.35
N ASP A 6 7.50 -3.96 -6.59
CA ASP A 6 8.25 -2.71 -6.71
C ASP A 6 7.78 -1.88 -7.91
N LYS A 7 7.48 -2.53 -9.05
CA LYS A 7 6.98 -1.86 -10.26
C LYS A 7 5.58 -1.27 -10.03
N ILE A 8 4.70 -2.01 -9.38
CA ILE A 8 3.34 -1.52 -9.07
C ILE A 8 3.41 -0.29 -8.16
N LEU A 9 4.24 -0.34 -7.11
CA LEU A 9 4.42 0.77 -6.19
C LEU A 9 5.05 1.98 -6.89
N GLU A 10 6.03 1.80 -7.76
CA GLU A 10 6.61 2.89 -8.53
C GLU A 10 5.61 3.59 -9.44
N GLU A 11 4.80 2.82 -10.16
CA GLU A 11 3.82 3.34 -11.12
C GLU A 11 2.64 4.04 -10.43
N ASN A 12 2.15 3.48 -9.32
CA ASN A 12 0.85 3.87 -8.79
C ASN A 12 0.91 4.69 -7.51
N LEU A 13 1.90 4.50 -6.64
CA LEU A 13 1.85 5.05 -5.27
C LEU A 13 1.85 6.59 -5.28
N VAL A 14 2.87 7.19 -5.89
CA VAL A 14 3.02 8.66 -5.93
C VAL A 14 1.92 9.30 -6.77
N HIS A 15 1.57 8.66 -7.89
CA HIS A 15 0.50 9.16 -8.75
C HIS A 15 -0.86 9.17 -8.04
N SER A 16 -1.18 8.11 -7.29
CA SER A 16 -2.41 8.03 -6.50
C SER A 16 -2.44 9.04 -5.37
N ALA A 17 -1.31 9.26 -4.69
CA ALA A 17 -1.22 10.25 -3.62
C ALA A 17 -1.38 11.69 -4.15
N PHE A 18 -0.79 11.97 -5.32
CA PHE A 18 -0.93 13.25 -6.01
C PHE A 18 -2.37 13.51 -6.44
N ASN A 19 -3.01 12.54 -7.10
CA ASN A 19 -4.39 12.66 -7.57
C ASN A 19 -5.41 12.82 -6.42
N GLN A 20 -5.10 12.25 -5.25
CA GLN A 20 -5.90 12.41 -4.04
C GLN A 20 -5.55 13.66 -3.22
N THR A 21 -4.65 14.52 -3.72
CA THR A 21 -4.23 15.75 -3.03
C THR A 21 -3.74 15.53 -1.59
N LEU A 22 -3.14 14.37 -1.31
CA LEU A 22 -2.59 14.05 0.01
C LEU A 22 -1.32 14.84 0.34
N GLY A 23 -0.72 15.49 -0.67
CA GLY A 23 0.55 16.19 -0.57
C GLY A 23 1.73 15.24 -0.36
N ASP A 24 2.88 15.82 -0.01
CA ASP A 24 4.14 15.07 0.13
C ASP A 24 4.24 14.29 1.46
N LYS A 25 3.32 14.53 2.39
CA LYS A 25 3.31 13.95 3.72
C LYS A 25 2.09 13.05 3.91
N PHE A 26 2.16 11.86 3.33
CA PHE A 26 1.14 10.83 3.52
C PHE A 26 1.71 9.59 4.19
N THR A 27 0.82 8.81 4.80
CA THR A 27 1.13 7.52 5.40
C THR A 27 0.66 6.42 4.46
N PHE A 28 1.55 5.50 4.11
CA PHE A 28 1.23 4.34 3.29
C PHE A 28 1.04 3.11 4.18
N GLN A 29 -0.20 2.64 4.24
CA GLN A 29 -0.57 1.46 5.01
C GLN A 29 -0.52 0.20 4.13
N GLN A 30 0.17 -0.83 4.58
CA GLN A 30 0.22 -2.15 3.95
C GLN A 30 0.22 -3.24 5.02
N ASP A 31 -0.24 -4.44 4.67
CA ASP A 31 -0.19 -5.58 5.60
C ASP A 31 1.26 -6.11 5.77
N ASN A 32 1.44 -7.03 6.72
CA ASN A 32 2.74 -7.65 7.00
C ASN A 32 3.04 -8.88 6.13
N ASN A 33 2.45 -9.02 4.94
CA ASN A 33 2.78 -10.15 4.06
C ASN A 33 4.28 -10.12 3.69
N LEU A 34 4.92 -11.28 3.65
CA LEU A 34 6.35 -11.44 3.34
C LEU A 34 6.77 -10.73 2.05
N LYS A 35 5.88 -10.69 1.04
CA LYS A 35 6.14 -10.00 -0.23
C LYS A 35 6.24 -8.47 -0.08
N HIS A 36 5.52 -7.87 0.86
CA HIS A 36 5.53 -6.42 1.13
C HIS A 36 6.63 -5.99 2.10
N LYS A 37 7.19 -6.95 2.85
CA LYS A 37 8.37 -6.80 3.70
C LYS A 37 9.68 -7.21 3.01
N ALA A 38 9.64 -7.50 1.71
CA ALA A 38 10.84 -7.77 0.93
C ALA A 38 11.80 -6.58 1.02
N LYS A 39 13.10 -6.87 1.07
CA LYS A 39 14.14 -5.85 1.21
C LYS A 39 14.06 -4.79 0.13
N SER A 40 13.87 -5.17 -1.13
CA SER A 40 13.77 -4.24 -2.27
C SER A 40 12.60 -3.28 -2.12
N THR A 41 11.44 -3.78 -1.68
CA THR A 41 10.24 -2.98 -1.43
C THR A 41 10.44 -1.98 -0.30
N LEU A 42 11.07 -2.40 0.81
CA LEU A 42 11.38 -1.50 1.93
C LEU A 42 12.41 -0.42 1.54
N GLU A 43 13.43 -0.78 0.76
CA GLU A 43 14.41 0.17 0.22
C GLU A 43 13.76 1.20 -0.71
N LEU A 44 12.83 0.76 -1.56
CA LEU A 44 12.06 1.65 -2.45
C LEU A 44 11.22 2.66 -1.66
N LEU A 45 10.47 2.19 -0.66
CA LEU A 45 9.61 3.04 0.18
C LEU A 45 10.44 4.04 0.98
N THR A 46 11.60 3.61 1.50
CA THR A 46 12.57 4.48 2.19
C THR A 46 13.12 5.54 1.24
N LYS A 47 13.53 5.16 0.02
CA LYS A 47 14.06 6.08 -1.00
C LYS A 47 13.03 7.14 -1.41
N LYS A 48 11.75 6.78 -1.43
CA LYS A 48 10.64 7.72 -1.73
C LYS A 48 10.19 8.53 -0.50
N THR A 49 10.84 8.35 0.66
CA THR A 49 10.50 9.06 1.91
C THR A 49 9.04 8.84 2.34
N VAL A 50 8.51 7.65 2.04
CA VAL A 50 7.13 7.27 2.38
C VAL A 50 7.09 6.75 3.81
N ASN A 51 6.21 7.31 4.63
CA ASN A 51 5.97 6.80 5.97
C ASN A 51 5.15 5.51 5.91
N VAL A 52 5.71 4.40 6.41
CA VAL A 52 5.02 3.10 6.48
C VAL A 52 4.89 2.72 7.95
N PRO A 53 3.69 2.78 8.54
CA PRO A 53 3.50 2.45 9.94
C PRO A 53 3.70 0.95 10.18
N GLU A 54 4.11 0.59 11.39
CA GLU A 54 4.11 -0.82 11.79
C GLU A 54 2.67 -1.32 11.86
N TRP A 55 2.40 -2.46 11.22
CA TRP A 55 1.08 -3.06 11.18
C TRP A 55 1.01 -4.24 12.15
N PRO A 56 0.00 -4.34 13.03
CA PRO A 56 -0.15 -5.50 13.90
C PRO A 56 -0.56 -6.74 13.10
N SER A 57 0.11 -7.88 13.35
CA SER A 57 -0.28 -9.18 12.79
C SER A 57 -1.71 -9.56 13.23
N TYR A 58 -2.49 -10.19 12.35
CA TYR A 58 -3.88 -10.63 12.61
C TYR A 58 -4.93 -9.52 12.83
N SER A 59 -4.66 -8.28 12.43
CA SER A 59 -5.62 -7.17 12.46
C SER A 59 -6.61 -7.21 11.30
N PHE A 60 -7.43 -8.26 11.25
CA PHE A 60 -8.48 -8.39 10.23
C PHE A 60 -9.47 -7.21 10.27
N ASP A 61 -9.80 -6.73 11.47
CA ASP A 61 -10.72 -5.60 11.70
C ASP A 61 -10.18 -4.24 11.17
N LEU A 62 -8.87 -4.14 10.91
CA LEU A 62 -8.23 -2.91 10.43
C LEU A 62 -8.01 -2.90 8.90
N LYS A 63 -8.47 -3.94 8.19
CA LYS A 63 -8.38 -4.00 6.74
C LYS A 63 -9.51 -3.19 6.09
N LEU A 64 -9.41 -1.87 6.16
CA LEU A 64 -10.27 -0.92 5.42
C LEU A 64 -10.46 -1.31 3.94
N LEU A 65 -9.43 -1.89 3.33
CA LEU A 65 -9.47 -2.33 1.93
C LEU A 65 -10.39 -3.55 1.69
N GLU A 66 -10.53 -4.47 2.66
CA GLU A 66 -11.42 -5.63 2.50
C GLU A 66 -12.89 -5.20 2.49
N HIS A 67 -13.26 -4.24 3.34
CA HIS A 67 -14.59 -3.64 3.31
C HIS A 67 -14.86 -2.95 1.96
N LEU A 68 -13.89 -2.18 1.45
CA LEU A 68 -14.02 -1.55 0.13
C LEU A 68 -14.18 -2.58 -1.00
N TRP A 69 -13.45 -3.69 -0.95
CA TRP A 69 -13.61 -4.78 -1.93
C TRP A 69 -14.98 -5.44 -1.84
N GLN A 70 -15.52 -5.60 -0.63
CA GLN A 70 -16.86 -6.14 -0.44
C GLN A 70 -17.92 -5.22 -1.06
N ASP A 71 -17.83 -3.91 -0.80
CA ASP A 71 -18.73 -2.92 -1.40
C ASP A 71 -18.61 -2.91 -2.93
N LEU A 72 -17.40 -2.98 -3.47
CA LEU A 72 -17.17 -3.05 -4.91
C LEU A 72 -17.84 -4.27 -5.54
N LYS A 73 -17.77 -5.44 -4.88
CA LYS A 73 -18.42 -6.68 -5.34
C LYS A 73 -19.94 -6.63 -5.29
N MET A 74 -20.52 -5.72 -4.51
CA MET A 74 -21.98 -5.55 -4.41
C MET A 74 -22.52 -4.59 -5.46
N VAL A 75 -21.67 -3.69 -5.97
CA VAL A 75 -22.03 -2.68 -6.98
C VAL A 75 -21.77 -3.17 -8.42
N VAL A 76 -20.90 -4.16 -8.59
CA VAL A 76 -20.60 -4.86 -9.86
C VAL A 76 -21.45 -6.11 -9.99
#